data_AF-A0AAE5HGL9-F1
#
_entry.id   AF-A0AAE5HGL9-F1
#
_cell.length_a   1.000
_cell.length_b   1.000
_cell.length_c   1.000
_cell.angle_alpha   90.00
_cell.angle_beta   90.00
_cell.angle_gamma   90.00
#
_symmetry.space_group_name_H-M   'P 1'
#
loop_
_entity.id
_entity.type
_entity.pdbx_description
1 polymer ?
#
loop_
_entity_poly.entity_id
_entity_poly.type
_entity_poly.pdbx_seq_one_letter_code
_entity_poly.pdbx_strand_id
1 'polypeptide(L)'
;MTEDQRSTAPLYQPATSALQTDGGEHQFFDRIEDYPYTHYTDAIGDAKQLTYRDQYEEAEALLLWCIEFIEAESTVKRYRELPKAYYRRLATIYRAQDRQMDEIALIERYMAATDEIGGTADAELINRLETAQEMSQND
;
A
#
# COMPACT_ATOMS: atom_id res chain seq x y z
N MET A 1 19.60 31.68 -6.77
CA MET A 1 18.53 31.09 -5.95
C MET A 1 17.47 30.69 -6.96
N THR A 2 17.62 29.48 -7.49
CA THR A 2 16.91 29.04 -8.70
C THR A 2 15.99 27.91 -8.28
N GLU A 3 14.73 28.05 -8.66
CA GLU A 3 13.57 27.32 -8.18
C GLU A 3 13.68 25.79 -8.35
N ASP A 4 13.41 25.09 -7.24
CA ASP A 4 13.18 23.64 -7.14
C ASP A 4 11.84 23.33 -7.84
N GLN A 5 11.90 22.98 -9.12
CA GLN A 5 10.74 22.45 -9.84
C GLN A 5 10.48 21.02 -9.37
N ARG A 6 9.71 20.88 -8.29
CA ARG A 6 9.09 19.60 -7.94
C ARG A 6 8.05 19.29 -9.02
N SER A 7 8.46 18.43 -9.93
CA SER A 7 7.62 17.74 -10.89
C SER A 7 6.51 16.99 -10.14
N THR A 8 5.35 17.62 -10.00
CA THR A 8 4.11 16.96 -9.60
C THR A 8 3.70 16.04 -10.74
N ALA A 9 4.09 14.77 -10.64
CA ALA A 9 3.58 13.71 -11.50
C ALA A 9 2.04 13.68 -11.43
N PRO A 10 1.35 13.35 -12.53
CA PRO A 10 -0.09 13.42 -12.58
C PRO A 10 -0.69 12.35 -11.66
N LEU A 11 -1.36 12.79 -10.60
CA LEU A 11 -2.28 11.94 -9.84
C LEU A 11 -3.29 11.37 -10.85
N TYR A 12 -3.29 10.04 -10.95
CA TYR A 12 -4.27 9.18 -11.59
C TYR A 12 -5.44 9.90 -12.28
N GLN A 13 -5.55 9.79 -13.62
CA GLN A 13 -6.72 10.25 -14.37
C GLN A 13 -7.77 9.12 -14.37
N PRO A 14 -8.84 9.18 -13.54
CA PRO A 14 -9.91 8.20 -13.61
C PRO A 14 -10.59 8.24 -14.97
N ALA A 15 -10.94 7.06 -15.49
CA ALA A 15 -12.02 6.96 -16.46
C ALA A 15 -13.32 7.42 -15.77
N THR A 16 -13.88 8.52 -16.25
CA THR A 16 -15.05 9.23 -15.71
C THR A 16 -16.10 8.29 -15.11
N SER A 17 -16.13 8.19 -13.78
CA SER A 17 -17.24 7.61 -13.03
C SER A 17 -17.68 8.64 -12.01
N ALA A 18 -18.81 9.29 -12.31
CA ALA A 18 -19.49 10.16 -11.38
C ALA A 18 -20.06 9.29 -10.24
N LEU A 19 -19.50 9.41 -9.04
CA LEU A 19 -20.10 8.84 -7.84
C LEU A 19 -20.31 9.93 -6.80
N GLN A 20 -21.56 9.98 -6.39
CA GLN A 20 -22.17 10.90 -5.44
C GLN A 20 -21.89 10.35 -4.04
N THR A 21 -21.13 11.07 -3.22
CA THR A 21 -20.81 10.65 -1.85
C THR A 21 -21.89 11.13 -0.88
N ASP A 22 -22.63 10.18 -0.30
CA ASP A 22 -23.50 10.42 0.84
C ASP A 22 -22.60 10.61 2.08
N GLY A 23 -22.68 11.78 2.73
CA GLY A 23 -21.66 12.36 3.62
C GLY A 23 -21.45 11.71 4.99
N GLY A 24 -21.17 10.41 5.05
CA GLY A 24 -20.95 9.68 6.31
C GLY A 24 -19.56 9.06 6.53
N GLU A 25 -18.81 8.74 5.48
CA GLU A 25 -17.67 7.79 5.59
C GLU A 25 -16.28 8.42 5.65
N HIS A 26 -16.16 9.74 5.51
CA HIS A 26 -14.86 10.46 5.48
C HIS A 26 -14.17 10.58 6.87
N GLN A 27 -14.71 9.97 7.94
CA GLN A 27 -14.30 10.30 9.31
C GLN A 27 -13.11 9.50 9.86
N PHE A 28 -12.58 8.52 9.13
CA PHE A 28 -11.50 7.66 9.65
C PHE A 28 -10.27 7.54 8.76
N PHE A 29 -10.33 8.00 7.50
CA PHE A 29 -9.23 7.87 6.55
C PHE A 29 -9.06 9.15 5.73
N ASP A 30 -7.94 9.84 5.95
CA ASP A 30 -7.72 11.21 5.46
C ASP A 30 -7.51 11.31 3.94
N ARG A 31 -7.15 10.19 3.29
CA ARG A 31 -6.80 10.14 1.87
C ARG A 31 -7.91 9.56 1.00
N ILE A 32 -9.16 9.55 1.48
CA ILE A 32 -10.28 8.93 0.76
C ILE A 32 -10.50 9.53 -0.64
N GLU A 33 -10.16 10.81 -0.84
CA GLU A 33 -10.35 11.52 -2.11
C GLU A 33 -9.17 11.39 -3.09
N ASP A 34 -8.04 10.78 -2.69
CA ASP A 34 -6.86 10.63 -3.54
C ASP A 34 -7.12 9.73 -4.77
N TYR A 35 -8.10 8.83 -4.67
CA TYR A 35 -8.49 7.88 -5.71
C TYR A 35 -10.02 7.79 -5.80
N PRO A 36 -10.61 7.39 -6.95
CA PRO A 36 -12.06 7.30 -7.12
C PRO A 36 -12.70 6.09 -6.40
N TYR A 37 -11.97 5.43 -5.50
CA TYR A 37 -12.44 4.23 -4.80
C TYR A 37 -13.00 4.60 -3.44
N THR A 38 -14.17 4.04 -3.13
CA THR A 38 -14.76 4.15 -1.79
C THR A 38 -14.15 3.16 -0.80
N HIS A 39 -13.52 2.09 -1.28
CA HIS A 39 -12.95 1.04 -0.45
C HIS A 39 -11.73 0.38 -1.09
N TYR A 40 -10.77 -0.09 -0.28
CA TYR A 40 -9.52 -0.72 -0.75
C TYR A 40 -9.74 -1.98 -1.60
N THR A 41 -10.84 -2.70 -1.37
CA THR A 41 -11.19 -3.89 -2.18
C THR A 41 -11.58 -3.55 -3.61
N ASP A 42 -12.03 -2.32 -3.87
CA ASP A 42 -12.41 -1.88 -5.21
C ASP A 42 -11.18 -1.54 -6.04
N ALA A 43 -10.11 -1.09 -5.38
CA ALA A 43 -8.82 -0.73 -5.97
C ALA A 43 -7.95 -1.92 -6.40
N ILE A 44 -8.14 -3.12 -5.83
CA ILE A 44 -7.22 -4.26 -6.06
C ILE A 44 -7.19 -4.73 -7.53
N GLY A 45 -8.30 -4.56 -8.26
CA GLY A 45 -8.38 -4.88 -9.68
C GLY A 45 -7.45 -4.00 -10.51
N ASP A 46 -7.44 -2.71 -10.23
CA ASP A 46 -6.60 -1.74 -10.93
C ASP A 46 -5.14 -1.85 -10.51
N ALA A 47 -4.86 -2.05 -9.21
CA ALA A 47 -3.50 -2.34 -8.75
C ALA A 47 -2.90 -3.56 -9.47
N LYS A 48 -3.69 -4.61 -9.72
CA LYS A 48 -3.26 -5.77 -10.51
C LYS A 48 -2.96 -5.41 -11.97
N GLN A 49 -3.80 -4.60 -12.60
CA GLN A 49 -3.60 -4.17 -13.98
C GLN A 49 -2.35 -3.29 -14.13
N LEU A 50 -2.11 -2.38 -13.17
CA LEU A 50 -0.92 -1.54 -13.15
C LEU A 50 0.37 -2.37 -13.04
N THR A 51 0.40 -3.36 -12.13
CA THR A 51 1.54 -4.29 -12.03
C THR A 51 1.77 -5.06 -13.33
N TYR A 52 0.69 -5.50 -14.01
CA TYR A 52 0.80 -6.24 -15.27
C TYR A 52 1.32 -5.39 -16.43
N ARG A 53 1.14 -4.07 -16.37
CA ARG A 53 1.61 -3.11 -17.38
C ARG A 53 2.98 -2.51 -17.05
N ASP A 54 3.68 -3.06 -16.06
CA ASP A 54 4.94 -2.52 -15.53
C ASP A 54 4.83 -1.05 -15.06
N GLN A 55 3.61 -0.58 -14.77
CA GLN A 55 3.32 0.74 -14.20
C GLN A 55 3.49 0.69 -12.69
N TYR A 56 4.73 0.46 -12.28
CA TYR A 56 5.06 0.14 -10.90
C TYR A 56 4.91 1.32 -9.94
N GLU A 57 5.17 2.55 -10.38
CA GLU A 57 5.03 3.76 -9.56
C GLU A 57 3.56 4.00 -9.20
N GLU A 58 2.67 3.91 -10.19
CA GLU A 58 1.22 4.04 -9.97
C GLU A 58 0.67 2.85 -9.17
N ALA A 59 1.16 1.63 -9.43
CA ALA A 59 0.79 0.45 -8.66
C ALA A 59 1.20 0.59 -7.19
N GLU A 60 2.40 1.09 -6.92
CA GLU A 60 2.89 1.36 -5.57
C GLU A 60 2.00 2.38 -4.86
N ALA A 61 1.75 3.53 -5.50
CA ALA A 61 0.95 4.59 -4.91
C ALA A 61 -0.47 4.09 -4.55
N LEU A 62 -1.08 3.28 -5.41
CA LEU A 62 -2.40 2.70 -5.15
C LEU A 62 -2.37 1.63 -4.06
N LEU A 63 -1.33 0.80 -4.01
CA LEU A 63 -1.19 -0.22 -2.97
C LEU A 63 -0.89 0.37 -1.60
N LEU A 64 -0.10 1.44 -1.53
CA LEU A 64 0.12 2.20 -0.29
C LEU A 64 -1.17 2.83 0.22
N TRP A 65 -1.97 3.41 -0.69
CA TRP A 65 -3.29 3.93 -0.34
C TRP A 65 -4.20 2.84 0.23
N CYS A 66 -4.25 1.66 -0.40
CA CYS A 66 -4.99 0.51 0.11
C CYS A 66 -4.51 0.06 1.50
N ILE A 67 -3.20 0.03 1.72
CA ILE A 67 -2.59 -0.36 3.01
C ILE A 67 -2.97 0.63 4.10
N GLU A 68 -2.87 1.92 3.83
CA GLU A 68 -3.24 2.96 4.81
C GLU A 68 -4.74 2.92 5.13
N PHE A 69 -5.60 2.68 4.13
CA PHE A 69 -7.04 2.47 4.36
C PHE A 69 -7.27 1.25 5.26
N ILE A 70 -6.62 0.11 4.96
CA ILE A 70 -6.72 -1.13 5.74
C ILE A 70 -6.32 -0.90 7.19
N GLU A 71 -5.19 -0.23 7.42
CA GLU A 71 -4.68 0.06 8.76
C GLU A 71 -5.66 0.95 9.53
N ALA A 72 -6.12 2.04 8.92
CA ALA A 72 -7.10 2.94 9.52
C ALA A 72 -8.43 2.24 9.84
N GLU A 73 -8.94 1.43 8.91
CA GLU A 73 -10.16 0.64 9.11
C GLU A 73 -9.98 -0.38 10.23
N SER A 74 -8.83 -1.06 10.28
CA SER A 74 -8.55 -2.10 11.27
C SER A 74 -8.58 -1.58 12.71
N THR A 75 -8.09 -0.36 12.93
CA THR A 75 -8.11 0.33 14.23
C THR A 75 -9.54 0.66 14.66
N VAL A 76 -10.37 1.16 13.74
CA VAL A 76 -11.76 1.55 14.02
C VAL A 76 -12.65 0.31 14.22
N LYS A 77 -12.54 -0.68 13.33
CA LYS A 77 -13.37 -1.89 13.33
C LYS A 77 -12.82 -3.01 14.21
N ARG A 78 -11.64 -2.83 14.82
CA ARG A 78 -10.97 -3.78 15.73
C ARG A 78 -10.77 -5.15 15.10
N TYR A 79 -10.29 -5.17 13.87
CA TYR A 79 -9.87 -6.41 13.23
C TYR A 79 -8.68 -7.02 13.97
N ARG A 80 -8.48 -8.33 13.80
CA ARG A 80 -7.31 -9.05 14.33
C ARG A 80 -6.41 -9.61 13.24
N GLU A 81 -6.76 -9.33 11.99
CA GLU A 81 -6.02 -9.80 10.82
C GLU A 81 -6.06 -8.70 9.75
N LEU A 82 -4.89 -8.40 9.20
CA LEU A 82 -4.74 -7.48 8.08
C LEU A 82 -4.73 -8.26 6.76
N PRO A 83 -5.37 -7.78 5.69
CA PRO A 83 -5.27 -8.35 4.36
C PRO A 83 -3.82 -8.34 3.82
N LYS A 84 -3.07 -9.42 4.09
CA LYS A 84 -1.66 -9.58 3.69
C LYS A 84 -1.39 -9.50 2.19
N ALA A 85 -2.40 -9.70 1.34
CA ALA A 85 -2.26 -9.69 -0.11
C ALA A 85 -1.75 -8.35 -0.66
N TYR A 86 -2.07 -7.23 -0.01
CA TYR A 86 -1.63 -5.89 -0.42
C TYR A 86 -0.15 -5.67 -0.13
N TYR A 87 0.28 -5.96 1.10
CA TYR A 87 1.68 -5.93 1.51
C TYR A 87 2.55 -6.87 0.66
N ARG A 88 2.11 -8.12 0.44
CA ARG A 88 2.85 -9.08 -0.40
C ARG A 88 3.00 -8.59 -1.83
N ARG A 89 1.97 -7.97 -2.40
CA ARG A 89 2.02 -7.45 -3.78
C ARG A 89 2.99 -6.28 -3.88
N LEU A 90 2.95 -5.35 -2.93
CA LEU A 90 3.87 -4.22 -2.90
C LEU A 90 5.32 -4.66 -2.67
N ALA A 91 5.57 -5.64 -1.78
CA ALA A 91 6.89 -6.25 -1.62
C ALA A 91 7.41 -6.86 -2.94
N THR A 92 6.55 -7.51 -3.73
CA THR A 92 6.92 -8.03 -5.06
C THR A 92 7.31 -6.92 -6.04
N ILE A 93 6.63 -5.76 -5.99
CA ILE A 93 7.01 -4.60 -6.79
C ILE A 93 8.40 -4.09 -6.37
N TYR A 94 8.64 -3.92 -5.07
CA TYR A 94 9.94 -3.47 -4.56
C TYR A 94 11.08 -4.40 -4.96
N ARG A 95 10.88 -5.72 -4.84
CA ARG A 95 11.86 -6.70 -5.29
C ARG A 95 12.11 -6.66 -6.80
N ALA A 96 11.07 -6.44 -7.62
CA ALA A 96 11.22 -6.32 -9.07
C ALA A 96 12.01 -5.06 -9.49
N GLN A 97 12.00 -4.03 -8.65
CA GLN A 97 12.74 -2.78 -8.86
C GLN A 97 14.08 -2.71 -8.12
N ASP A 98 14.53 -3.81 -7.51
CA ASP A 98 15.75 -3.85 -6.68
C ASP A 98 15.73 -2.87 -5.49
N ARG A 99 14.53 -2.51 -5.01
CA ARG A 99 14.29 -1.59 -3.88
C ARG A 99 14.18 -2.35 -2.57
N GLN A 100 15.26 -3.04 -2.20
CA GLN A 100 15.28 -3.92 -1.03
C GLN A 100 14.97 -3.21 0.30
N MET A 101 15.47 -1.98 0.48
CA MET A 101 15.20 -1.21 1.70
C MET A 101 13.71 -0.89 1.89
N ASP A 102 12.99 -0.63 0.79
CA ASP A 102 11.56 -0.37 0.83
C ASP A 102 10.76 -1.65 1.09
N GLU A 103 11.23 -2.79 0.58
CA GLU A 103 10.69 -4.12 0.91
C GLU A 103 10.80 -4.41 2.41
N ILE A 104 11.97 -4.18 3.01
CA ILE A 104 12.20 -4.36 4.44
C ILE A 104 11.27 -3.44 5.24
N ALA A 105 11.28 -2.13 4.95
CA ALA A 105 10.45 -1.15 5.66
C ALA A 105 8.94 -1.48 5.57
N LEU A 106 8.48 -1.97 4.43
CA LEU A 106 7.09 -2.40 4.24
C LEU A 106 6.73 -3.60 5.12
N ILE A 107 7.60 -4.60 5.20
CA ILE A 107 7.33 -5.80 6.00
C ILE A 107 7.38 -5.45 7.49
N GLU A 108 8.31 -4.60 7.90
CA GLU A 108 8.37 -4.08 9.27
C GLU A 108 7.10 -3.30 9.63
N ARG A 109 6.59 -2.45 8.71
CA ARG A 109 5.30 -1.77 8.87
C ARG A 109 4.15 -2.76 9.05
N TYR A 110 4.08 -3.82 8.24
CA TYR A 110 3.08 -4.87 8.38
C TYR A 110 3.13 -5.54 9.76
N MET A 111 4.33 -5.86 10.25
CA MET A 111 4.52 -6.50 11.55
C MET A 111 4.06 -5.57 12.68
N ALA A 112 4.44 -4.29 12.62
CA ALA A 112 4.02 -3.30 13.60
C ALA A 112 2.49 -3.12 13.62
N ALA A 113 1.87 -2.96 12.44
CA ALA A 113 0.42 -2.83 12.33
C ALA A 113 -0.32 -4.09 12.81
N THR A 114 0.25 -5.28 12.56
CA THR A 114 -0.32 -6.55 13.05
C THR A 114 -0.22 -6.68 14.57
N ASP A 115 0.90 -6.26 15.16
CA ASP A 115 1.10 -6.25 16.62
C ASP A 115 0.14 -5.27 17.31
N GLU A 116 -0.04 -4.07 16.74
CA GLU A 116 -0.95 -3.04 17.27
C GLU A 116 -2.39 -3.55 17.40
N ILE A 117 -2.86 -4.34 16.43
CA ILE A 117 -4.21 -4.94 16.46
C ILE A 117 -4.27 -6.26 17.26
N GLY A 118 -3.17 -6.71 17.86
CA GLY A 118 -3.07 -7.97 18.60
C GLY A 118 -3.23 -9.21 17.72
N GLY A 119 -2.83 -9.11 16.46
CA GLY A 119 -2.84 -10.19 15.48
C GLY A 119 -1.56 -11.03 15.50
N THR A 120 -1.49 -11.99 14.58
CA THR A 120 -0.29 -12.82 14.36
C THR A 120 0.29 -12.54 12.99
N ALA A 121 1.57 -12.16 12.94
CA ALA A 121 2.27 -11.92 11.69
C ALA A 121 2.34 -13.17 10.81
N ASP A 122 2.31 -12.96 9.51
CA ASP A 122 2.30 -14.03 8.51
C ASP A 122 3.72 -14.58 8.29
N ALA A 123 3.86 -15.90 8.42
CA ALA A 123 5.17 -16.57 8.33
C ALA A 123 5.89 -16.35 6.99
N GLU A 124 5.15 -16.18 5.89
CA GLU A 124 5.75 -15.94 4.58
C GLU A 124 6.39 -14.54 4.50
N LEU A 125 5.73 -13.53 5.08
CA LEU A 125 6.31 -12.18 5.17
C LEU A 125 7.51 -12.14 6.12
N ILE A 126 7.48 -12.89 7.23
CA ILE A 126 8.63 -13.02 8.14
C ILE A 126 9.84 -13.63 7.41
N ASN A 127 9.67 -14.79 6.77
CA ASN A 127 10.76 -15.44 6.03
C ASN A 127 11.32 -14.53 4.91
N ARG A 128 10.44 -13.72 4.32
CA ARG A 128 10.81 -12.75 3.28
C ARG A 128 11.66 -11.60 3.83
N LEU A 129 11.34 -11.10 5.03
CA LEU A 129 12.14 -10.11 5.73
C LEU A 129 13.54 -10.63 6.04
N GLU A 130 13.63 -11.85 6.60
CA GLU A 130 14.92 -12.49 6.91
C GLU A 130 15.80 -12.59 5.65
N THR A 131 15.23 -13.07 4.55
CA THR A 131 15.94 -13.17 3.27
C THR A 131 16.40 -11.81 2.74
N ALA A 132 15.57 -10.78 2.83
CA ALA A 132 15.91 -9.44 2.37
C ALA A 132 17.02 -8.80 3.23
N GLN A 133 16.98 -9.00 4.55
CA GLN A 133 18.01 -8.51 5.47
C GLN A 133 19.36 -9.20 5.27
N GLU A 134 19.38 -10.52 5.04
CA GLU A 134 20.61 -11.26 4.74
C GLU A 134 21.30 -10.74 3.48
N MET A 135 20.51 -10.42 2.44
CA MET A 135 21.03 -9.87 1.20
C MET A 135 21.59 -8.45 1.38
N SER A 136 20.94 -7.59 2.16
CA SER A 136 21.45 -6.23 2.46
C SER A 136 22.76 -6.21 3.25
N GLN A 137 23.08 -7.25 4.02
CA GLN A 137 24.31 -7.34 4.79
C GLN A 137 25.52 -7.86 4.00
N ASN A 138 25.29 -8.36 2.78
CA ASN A 138 26.30 -9.07 1.99
C ASN A 138 26.73 -8.32 0.71
N ASP A 139 26.35 -7.03 0.61
CA ASP A 139 26.72 -6.04 -0.41
C ASP A 139 27.71 -5.01 0.16
#